data_AF-A0A1F4QVL4-F1
#
_entry.id   AF-A0A1F4QVL4-F1
#
_cell.length_a   1.000
_cell.length_b   1.000
_cell.length_c   1.000
_cell.angle_alpha   90.00
_cell.angle_beta   90.00
_cell.angle_gamma   90.00
#
_symmetry.space_group_name_H-M   'P 1'
#
loop_
_entity.id
_entity.type
_entity.pdbx_description
1 polymer ?
#
loop_
_entity_poly.entity_id
_entity_poly.type
_entity_poly.pdbx_seq_one_letter_code
_entity_poly.pdbx_strand_id
1 'polypeptide(L)'
;MLIDKKLCYENIEKIVQKANLYKNFVRIDMEDSSVTSDTIDLFLQLKKEYDQVGIVIQAYLRRSIDDVNRLARLKTNFRLCKGIYIEPREIAYKHPDIIVKNFAFLVEKTLHAGCYIGIATHDEKVVWESLRLIDRLGCKRDAFEFQMLLGVDEQLRKILVDAGYKLRVYVPYGRQWYAYSMRRLKENPKIAFYIIKAFFGIK
;
A
#
# COMPACT_ATOMS: atom_id res chain seq x y z
N MET A 1 -13.59 -1.40 13.32
CA MET A 1 -14.85 -1.13 12.58
C MET A 1 -15.92 -2.20 12.76
N LEU A 2 -15.58 -3.48 12.87
CA LEU A 2 -16.56 -4.58 13.05
C LEU A 2 -17.24 -4.62 14.43
N ILE A 3 -16.66 -3.95 15.44
CA ILE A 3 -17.24 -3.87 16.79
C ILE A 3 -18.05 -2.58 16.93
N ASP A 4 -17.37 -1.43 16.78
CA ASP A 4 -17.99 -0.11 16.81
C ASP A 4 -17.24 0.82 15.84
N LYS A 5 -17.97 1.37 14.86
CA LYS A 5 -17.41 2.29 13.85
C LYS A 5 -17.06 3.65 14.44
N LYS A 6 -17.88 4.16 15.37
CA LYS A 6 -17.67 5.45 16.02
C LYS A 6 -16.44 5.39 16.92
N LEU A 7 -16.33 4.36 17.75
CA LEU A 7 -15.15 4.16 18.59
C LEU A 7 -13.86 4.01 17.77
N CYS A 8 -13.95 3.31 16.62
CA CYS A 8 -12.83 3.19 15.70
C CYS A 8 -12.39 4.54 15.15
N TYR A 9 -13.34 5.37 14.71
CA TYR A 9 -13.08 6.72 14.22
C TYR A 9 -12.41 7.59 15.30
N GLU A 10 -13.02 7.68 16.49
CA GLU A 10 -12.50 8.51 17.59
C GLU A 10 -11.06 8.13 18.00
N ASN A 11 -10.74 6.83 17.99
CA ASN A 11 -9.39 6.38 18.30
C ASN A 11 -8.38 6.74 17.20
N ILE A 12 -8.74 6.57 15.92
CA ILE A 12 -7.86 6.94 14.81
C ILE A 12 -7.68 8.46 14.75
N GLU A 13 -8.74 9.22 14.95
CA GLU A 13 -8.70 10.67 14.96
C GLU A 13 -7.74 11.20 16.04
N LYS A 14 -7.78 10.67 17.27
CA LYS A 14 -6.82 11.03 18.33
C LYS A 14 -5.36 10.79 17.91
N ILE A 15 -5.10 9.68 17.21
CA ILE A 15 -3.75 9.36 16.70
C ILE A 15 -3.34 10.37 15.61
N VAL A 16 -4.23 10.64 14.66
CA VAL A 16 -3.98 11.57 13.54
C VAL A 16 -3.78 13.00 14.06
N GLN A 17 -4.63 13.46 14.97
CA GLN A 17 -4.48 14.74 15.66
C GLN A 17 -3.11 14.85 16.32
N LYS A 18 -2.72 13.85 17.11
CA LYS A 18 -1.42 13.85 17.79
C LYS A 18 -0.26 13.84 16.79
N ALA A 19 -0.33 13.05 15.72
CA ALA A 19 0.70 13.01 14.68
C ALA A 19 0.82 14.35 13.95
N ASN A 20 -0.30 15.01 13.67
CA ASN A 20 -0.34 16.30 12.98
C ASN A 20 0.40 17.39 13.76
N LEU A 21 0.28 17.40 15.11
CA LEU A 21 1.03 18.32 15.99
C LEU A 21 2.56 18.21 15.81
N TYR A 22 3.07 17.03 15.45
CA TYR A 22 4.51 16.78 15.24
C TYR A 22 4.91 16.77 13.77
N LYS A 23 4.03 17.17 12.85
CA LYS A 23 4.28 17.09 11.40
C LYS A 23 4.63 15.67 10.93
N ASN A 24 3.99 14.68 11.56
CA ASN A 24 4.11 13.28 11.19
C ASN A 24 2.95 12.83 10.32
N PHE A 25 3.23 11.84 9.47
CA PHE A 25 2.27 11.26 8.55
C PHE A 25 1.68 9.96 9.10
N VAL A 26 0.37 9.79 8.95
CA VAL A 26 -0.34 8.55 9.30
C VAL A 26 -0.88 7.86 8.05
N ARG A 27 -0.53 6.58 7.86
CA ARG A 27 -1.11 5.73 6.83
C ARG A 27 -2.21 4.87 7.43
N ILE A 28 -3.42 4.95 6.89
CA ILE A 28 -4.48 3.98 7.15
C ILE A 28 -4.24 2.76 6.25
N ASP A 29 -3.74 1.68 6.84
CA ASP A 29 -3.55 0.41 6.15
C ASP A 29 -4.91 -0.22 5.78
N MET A 30 -4.95 -0.96 4.67
CA MET A 30 -6.18 -1.60 4.17
C MET A 30 -6.20 -3.07 4.58
N GLU A 31 -7.25 -3.45 5.30
CA GLU A 31 -7.55 -4.82 5.70
C GLU A 31 -8.27 -5.59 4.56
N ASP A 32 -9.07 -6.60 4.87
CA ASP A 32 -9.82 -7.38 3.88
C ASP A 32 -11.04 -6.62 3.32
N SER A 33 -11.70 -7.23 2.33
CA SER A 33 -12.81 -6.63 1.59
C SER A 33 -14.02 -6.27 2.45
N SER A 34 -14.24 -6.96 3.59
CA SER A 34 -15.38 -6.73 4.48
C SER A 34 -15.40 -5.32 5.09
N VAL A 35 -14.22 -4.71 5.21
CA VAL A 35 -14.03 -3.40 5.85
C VAL A 35 -13.51 -2.32 4.90
N THR A 36 -13.29 -2.64 3.61
CA THR A 36 -12.71 -1.69 2.65
C THR A 36 -13.51 -0.40 2.51
N SER A 37 -14.84 -0.50 2.36
CA SER A 37 -15.69 0.69 2.23
C SER A 37 -15.68 1.55 3.50
N ASP A 38 -15.79 0.92 4.66
CA ASP A 38 -15.77 1.63 5.95
C ASP A 38 -14.43 2.35 6.17
N THR A 39 -13.32 1.73 5.75
CA THR A 39 -11.97 2.34 5.85
C THR A 39 -11.85 3.55 4.95
N ILE A 40 -12.40 3.48 3.73
CA ILE A 40 -12.43 4.61 2.79
C ILE A 40 -13.29 5.75 3.36
N ASP A 41 -14.46 5.45 3.91
CA ASP A 41 -15.35 6.48 4.48
C ASP A 41 -14.74 7.13 5.71
N LEU A 42 -14.07 6.37 6.57
CA LEU A 42 -13.30 6.87 7.71
C LEU A 42 -12.16 7.78 7.24
N PHE A 43 -11.39 7.36 6.24
CA PHE A 43 -10.33 8.18 5.65
C PHE A 43 -10.88 9.49 5.07
N LEU A 44 -12.01 9.44 4.37
CA LEU A 44 -12.65 10.62 3.79
C LEU A 44 -13.10 11.62 4.85
N GLN A 45 -13.53 11.16 6.02
CA GLN A 45 -13.84 12.04 7.14
C GLN A 45 -12.58 12.72 7.66
N LEU A 46 -11.51 11.96 7.94
CA LEU A 46 -10.23 12.52 8.41
C LEU A 46 -9.62 13.49 7.38
N LYS A 47 -9.70 13.18 6.09
CA LYS A 47 -9.11 14.00 5.03
C LYS A 47 -9.75 15.39 4.88
N LYS A 48 -10.95 15.61 5.46
CA LYS A 48 -11.56 16.95 5.52
C LYS A 48 -10.81 17.88 6.47
N GLU A 49 -10.16 17.34 7.49
CA GLU A 49 -9.52 18.10 8.56
C GLU A 49 -7.98 17.98 8.55
N TYR A 50 -7.44 16.87 8.05
CA TYR A 50 -6.01 16.57 8.13
C TYR A 50 -5.42 16.26 6.75
N ASP A 51 -4.32 16.94 6.41
CA ASP A 51 -3.58 16.66 5.17
C ASP A 51 -2.53 15.55 5.30
N GLN A 52 -2.02 15.32 6.51
CA GLN A 52 -0.96 14.35 6.80
C GLN A 52 -1.49 12.93 7.05
N VAL A 53 -2.57 12.58 6.35
CA VAL A 53 -3.15 11.24 6.37
C VAL A 53 -3.24 10.71 4.95
N GLY A 54 -3.00 9.42 4.78
CA GLY A 54 -3.20 8.74 3.49
C GLY A 54 -3.73 7.33 3.68
N ILE A 55 -4.08 6.71 2.57
CA ILE A 55 -4.77 5.42 2.53
C ILE A 55 -4.00 4.39 1.68
N VAL A 56 -4.23 3.11 1.95
CA VAL A 56 -3.76 1.99 1.13
C VAL A 56 -4.85 1.53 0.16
N ILE A 57 -4.47 1.21 -1.08
CA ILE A 57 -5.34 0.53 -2.05
C ILE A 57 -4.67 -0.76 -2.54
N GLN A 58 -5.47 -1.82 -2.72
CA GLN A 58 -5.00 -3.17 -3.04
C GLN A 58 -5.29 -3.50 -4.52
N ALA A 59 -4.26 -3.58 -5.36
CA ALA A 59 -4.39 -3.73 -6.80
C ALA A 59 -5.11 -5.01 -7.28
N TYR A 60 -5.22 -6.05 -6.46
CA TYR A 60 -5.97 -7.24 -6.81
C TYR A 60 -7.49 -7.07 -6.76
N LEU A 61 -8.05 -6.02 -6.14
CA LEU A 61 -9.50 -5.85 -6.07
C LEU A 61 -10.01 -5.17 -7.35
N ARG A 62 -11.15 -5.63 -7.85
CA ARG A 62 -11.79 -5.06 -9.04
C ARG A 62 -12.25 -3.63 -8.81
N ARG A 63 -12.70 -3.31 -7.59
CA ARG A 63 -13.16 -1.97 -7.18
C ARG A 63 -12.06 -0.90 -7.14
N SER A 64 -10.78 -1.29 -7.11
CA SER A 64 -9.69 -0.36 -6.82
C SER A 64 -9.50 0.74 -7.85
N ILE A 65 -9.88 0.50 -9.11
CA ILE A 65 -9.84 1.54 -10.15
C ILE A 65 -10.79 2.68 -9.78
N ASP A 66 -12.02 2.34 -9.39
CA ASP A 66 -13.05 3.32 -9.03
C ASP A 66 -12.70 4.03 -7.72
N ASP A 67 -12.18 3.29 -6.73
CA ASP A 67 -11.72 3.88 -5.48
C ASP A 67 -10.57 4.88 -5.72
N VAL A 68 -9.57 4.53 -6.54
CA VAL A 68 -8.50 5.48 -6.91
C VAL A 68 -9.05 6.68 -7.65
N ASN A 69 -9.92 6.50 -8.64
CA ASN A 69 -10.50 7.60 -9.40
C ASN A 69 -11.30 8.56 -8.51
N ARG A 70 -12.06 8.04 -7.54
CA ARG A 70 -12.81 8.84 -6.56
C ARG A 70 -11.87 9.61 -5.66
N LEU A 71 -10.88 8.93 -5.07
CA LEU A 71 -10.01 9.51 -4.03
C LEU A 71 -8.92 10.43 -4.60
N ALA A 72 -8.51 10.23 -5.85
CA ALA A 72 -7.50 11.06 -6.50
C ALA A 72 -7.98 12.51 -6.73
N ARG A 73 -9.29 12.74 -6.80
CA ARG A 73 -9.89 14.09 -6.86
C ARG A 73 -9.55 14.95 -5.64
N LEU A 74 -9.18 14.31 -4.52
CA LEU A 74 -8.83 14.95 -3.25
C LEU A 74 -7.31 15.12 -3.06
N LYS A 75 -6.51 14.92 -4.11
CA LYS A 75 -5.03 14.91 -4.04
C LYS A 75 -4.51 13.97 -2.94
N THR A 76 -5.16 12.81 -2.83
CA THR A 76 -4.88 11.80 -1.81
C THR A 76 -3.45 11.30 -1.92
N ASN A 77 -2.78 11.13 -0.78
CA ASN A 77 -1.53 10.39 -0.71
C ASN A 77 -1.86 8.90 -0.63
N PHE A 78 -1.42 8.09 -1.61
CA PHE A 78 -1.70 6.66 -1.69
C PHE A 78 -0.50 5.80 -1.30
N ARG A 79 -0.77 4.61 -0.77
CA ARG A 79 0.13 3.45 -0.86
C ARG A 79 -0.59 2.40 -1.70
N LEU A 80 0.04 1.92 -2.77
CA LEU A 80 -0.47 0.79 -3.55
C LEU A 80 0.28 -0.47 -3.16
N CYS A 81 -0.46 -1.54 -2.86
CA CYS A 81 0.07 -2.88 -2.70
C CYS A 81 -0.70 -3.86 -3.59
N LYS A 82 -0.24 -5.09 -3.75
CA LYS A 82 -1.00 -6.12 -4.49
C LYS A 82 -2.31 -6.51 -3.79
N GLY A 83 -2.29 -6.58 -2.45
CA GLY A 83 -3.31 -7.27 -1.65
C GLY A 83 -2.79 -8.62 -1.17
N ILE A 84 -3.15 -9.00 0.06
CA ILE A 84 -2.61 -10.19 0.75
C ILE A 84 -3.68 -11.18 1.21
N TYR A 85 -4.92 -10.72 1.37
CA TYR A 85 -6.03 -11.53 1.89
C TYR A 85 -6.54 -12.53 0.85
N ILE A 86 -7.26 -13.57 1.31
CA ILE A 86 -7.92 -14.52 0.42
C ILE A 86 -9.35 -14.01 0.15
N GLU A 87 -9.53 -13.43 -1.03
CA GLU A 87 -10.83 -12.90 -1.46
C GLU A 87 -11.49 -13.77 -2.54
N PRO A 88 -12.82 -13.77 -2.70
CA PRO A 88 -13.49 -14.44 -3.82
C PRO A 88 -13.09 -13.88 -5.20
N ARG A 89 -13.15 -14.70 -6.26
CA ARG A 89 -12.77 -14.30 -7.65
C ARG A 89 -13.68 -13.21 -8.21
N GLU A 90 -14.90 -13.19 -7.70
CA GLU A 90 -15.97 -12.24 -7.99
C GLU A 90 -15.50 -10.81 -7.71
N ILE A 91 -14.72 -10.60 -6.64
CA ILE A 91 -14.26 -9.26 -6.22
C ILE A 91 -12.76 -9.04 -6.43
N ALA A 92 -11.98 -10.11 -6.61
CA ALA A 92 -10.53 -10.05 -6.76
C ALA A 92 -10.00 -10.77 -8.01
N TYR A 93 -9.05 -10.15 -8.69
CA TYR A 93 -8.24 -10.79 -9.72
C TYR A 93 -7.39 -11.90 -9.09
N LYS A 94 -7.36 -13.05 -9.77
CA LYS A 94 -6.59 -14.23 -9.34
C LYS A 94 -5.34 -14.50 -10.17
N HIS A 95 -5.29 -13.99 -11.41
CA HIS A 95 -4.16 -14.20 -12.29
C HIS A 95 -3.02 -13.22 -11.95
N PRO A 96 -1.80 -13.70 -11.64
CA PRO A 96 -0.69 -12.84 -11.24
C PRO A 96 -0.40 -11.70 -12.23
N ASP A 97 -0.36 -12.00 -13.54
CA ASP A 97 -0.09 -10.96 -14.55
C ASP A 97 -1.20 -9.91 -14.66
N ILE A 98 -2.46 -10.28 -14.38
CA ILE A 98 -3.55 -9.30 -14.34
C ILE A 98 -3.39 -8.39 -13.13
N ILE A 99 -2.96 -8.92 -11.98
CA ILE A 99 -2.67 -8.13 -10.78
C ILE A 99 -1.52 -7.15 -11.04
N VAL A 100 -0.43 -7.59 -11.70
CA VAL A 100 0.70 -6.72 -12.09
C VAL A 100 0.23 -5.61 -13.03
N LYS A 101 -0.53 -5.95 -14.08
CA LYS A 101 -1.08 -4.97 -15.02
C LYS A 101 -2.01 -3.96 -14.35
N ASN A 102 -2.90 -4.43 -13.46
CA ASN A 102 -3.80 -3.54 -12.73
C ASN A 102 -3.03 -2.67 -11.75
N PHE A 103 -1.99 -3.17 -11.08
CA PHE A 103 -1.12 -2.37 -10.23
C PHE A 103 -0.49 -1.22 -11.03
N ALA A 104 0.13 -1.53 -12.17
CA ALA A 104 0.75 -0.54 -13.05
C ALA A 104 -0.28 0.50 -13.53
N PHE A 105 -1.49 0.05 -13.91
CA PHE A 105 -2.58 0.94 -14.29
C PHE A 105 -3.01 1.89 -13.17
N LEU A 106 -3.08 1.41 -11.93
CA LEU A 106 -3.38 2.25 -10.77
C LEU A 106 -2.25 3.26 -10.50
N VAL A 107 -0.98 2.86 -10.64
CA VAL A 107 0.17 3.79 -10.55
C VAL A 107 0.03 4.92 -11.57
N GLU A 108 -0.22 4.57 -12.83
CA GLU A 108 -0.42 5.54 -13.91
C GLU A 108 -1.58 6.50 -13.59
N LYS A 109 -2.73 5.98 -13.14
CA LYS A 109 -3.90 6.81 -12.75
C LYS A 109 -3.56 7.78 -11.62
N THR A 110 -2.87 7.31 -10.58
CA THR A 110 -2.48 8.13 -9.43
C THR A 110 -1.51 9.24 -9.84
N LEU A 111 -0.48 8.91 -10.64
CA LEU A 111 0.50 9.87 -11.13
C LEU A 111 -0.12 10.93 -12.06
N HIS A 112 -0.98 10.52 -13.00
CA HIS A 112 -1.71 11.46 -13.86
C HIS A 112 -2.59 12.42 -13.09
N ALA A 113 -3.20 11.96 -12.00
CA ALA A 113 -3.99 12.83 -11.13
C ALA A 113 -3.13 13.79 -10.28
N GLY A 114 -1.81 13.72 -10.36
CA GLY A 114 -0.87 14.52 -9.57
C GLY A 114 -0.94 14.18 -8.08
N CYS A 115 -1.27 12.94 -7.74
CA CYS A 115 -1.28 12.45 -6.36
C CYS A 115 0.08 11.85 -5.99
N TYR A 116 0.46 11.94 -4.71
CA TYR A 116 1.63 11.24 -4.21
C TYR A 116 1.36 9.73 -4.10
N ILE A 117 2.34 8.90 -4.48
CA ILE A 117 2.20 7.45 -4.43
C ILE A 117 3.40 6.74 -3.79
N GLY A 118 3.11 5.92 -2.79
CA GLY A 118 3.99 4.85 -2.31
C GLY A 118 3.75 3.56 -3.07
N ILE A 119 4.73 3.11 -3.84
CA ILE A 119 4.72 1.86 -4.61
C ILE A 119 5.23 0.74 -3.68
N ALA A 120 4.32 0.04 -3.00
CA ALA A 120 4.66 -0.97 -1.99
C ALA A 120 4.72 -2.38 -2.58
N THR A 121 5.92 -2.81 -2.98
CA THR A 121 6.15 -4.10 -3.63
C THR A 121 7.61 -4.57 -3.49
N HIS A 122 7.81 -5.89 -3.50
CA HIS A 122 9.12 -6.54 -3.70
C HIS A 122 9.17 -7.30 -5.04
N ASP A 123 8.12 -7.21 -5.84
CA ASP A 123 8.09 -7.83 -7.16
C ASP A 123 8.82 -6.93 -8.15
N GLU A 124 9.97 -7.39 -8.63
CA GLU A 124 10.79 -6.72 -9.63
C GLU A 124 10.00 -6.37 -10.90
N LYS A 125 9.05 -7.20 -11.33
CA LYS A 125 8.19 -6.89 -12.50
C LYS A 125 7.33 -5.66 -12.24
N VAL A 126 6.76 -5.53 -11.04
CA VAL A 126 5.96 -4.35 -10.67
C VAL A 126 6.85 -3.11 -10.53
N VAL A 127 8.05 -3.27 -9.98
CA VAL A 127 9.04 -2.18 -9.91
C VAL A 127 9.38 -1.69 -11.32
N TRP A 128 9.73 -2.60 -12.22
CA TRP A 128 10.08 -2.29 -13.60
C TRP A 128 8.93 -1.61 -14.35
N GLU A 129 7.70 -2.15 -14.28
CA GLU A 129 6.54 -1.52 -14.91
C GLU A 129 6.27 -0.11 -14.36
N SER A 130 6.44 0.09 -13.05
CA SER A 130 6.28 1.41 -12.44
C SER A 130 7.34 2.38 -12.92
N LEU A 131 8.61 1.96 -12.98
CA LEU A 131 9.72 2.78 -13.49
C LEU A 131 9.51 3.15 -14.97
N ARG A 132 9.08 2.20 -15.79
CA ARG A 132 8.73 2.44 -17.20
C ARG A 132 7.63 3.49 -17.35
N LEU A 133 6.61 3.44 -16.49
CA LEU A 133 5.54 4.44 -16.47
C LEU A 133 6.02 5.81 -16.00
N ILE A 134 6.81 5.86 -14.93
CA ILE A 134 7.39 7.10 -14.38
C ILE A 134 8.24 7.82 -15.43
N ASP A 135 9.09 7.07 -16.13
CA ASP A 135 9.94 7.59 -17.20
C ASP A 135 9.10 8.15 -18.36
N ARG A 136 8.17 7.34 -18.89
CA ARG A 136 7.27 7.75 -19.98
C ARG A 136 6.45 8.99 -19.64
N LEU A 137 6.02 9.14 -18.38
CA LEU A 137 5.21 10.27 -17.93
C LEU A 137 6.04 11.49 -17.51
N GLY A 138 7.38 11.39 -17.49
CA GLY A 138 8.25 12.47 -17.03
C GLY A 138 8.00 12.87 -15.57
N CYS A 139 7.61 11.92 -14.72
CA CYS A 139 7.24 12.22 -13.34
C CYS A 139 8.46 12.64 -12.51
N LYS A 140 8.30 13.68 -11.70
CA LYS A 140 9.34 14.11 -10.76
C LYS A 140 9.55 13.05 -9.67
N ARG A 141 10.80 12.91 -9.20
CA ARG A 141 11.19 11.93 -8.16
C ARG A 141 10.56 12.17 -6.79
N ASP A 142 9.95 13.34 -6.57
CA ASP A 142 9.23 13.68 -5.34
C ASP A 142 7.73 13.41 -5.43
N ALA A 143 7.21 12.94 -6.56
CA ALA A 143 5.82 12.52 -6.72
C ALA A 143 5.57 11.08 -6.23
N PHE A 144 6.63 10.30 -6.01
CA PHE A 144 6.53 8.90 -5.63
C PHE A 144 7.68 8.44 -4.73
N GLU A 145 7.50 7.25 -4.16
CA GLU A 145 8.54 6.48 -3.50
C GLU A 145 8.27 4.97 -3.64
N PHE A 146 9.32 4.17 -3.48
CA PHE A 146 9.17 2.73 -3.29
C PHE A 146 9.02 2.40 -1.81
N GLN A 147 8.29 1.33 -1.50
CA GLN A 147 8.09 0.88 -0.13
C GLN A 147 8.26 -0.64 -0.03
N MET A 148 9.02 -1.08 0.96
CA MET A 148 9.37 -2.48 1.17
C MET A 148 9.25 -2.85 2.65
N LEU A 149 9.04 -4.13 2.95
CA LEU A 149 9.09 -4.67 4.30
C LEU A 149 10.54 -4.82 4.76
N LEU A 150 10.77 -4.63 6.05
CA LEU A 150 12.06 -4.92 6.67
C LEU A 150 12.46 -6.38 6.41
N GLY A 151 13.72 -6.59 6.01
CA GLY A 151 14.31 -7.92 5.79
C GLY A 151 13.90 -8.65 4.50
N VAL A 152 13.05 -8.05 3.65
CA VAL A 152 12.71 -8.62 2.34
C VAL A 152 13.50 -7.91 1.24
N ASP A 153 14.11 -8.72 0.36
CA ASP A 153 14.79 -8.31 -0.87
C ASP A 153 15.66 -7.05 -0.70
N GLU A 154 16.67 -7.17 0.15
CA GLU A 154 17.59 -6.06 0.45
C GLU A 154 18.43 -5.66 -0.76
N GLN A 155 18.63 -6.57 -1.70
CA GLN A 155 19.35 -6.29 -2.94
C GLN A 155 18.54 -5.34 -3.83
N LEU A 156 17.26 -5.61 -4.09
CA LEU A 156 16.42 -4.71 -4.87
C LEU A 156 16.27 -3.34 -4.18
N ARG A 157 16.18 -3.33 -2.85
CA ARG A 157 16.20 -2.09 -2.06
C ARG A 157 17.45 -1.26 -2.35
N LYS A 158 18.63 -1.91 -2.28
CA LYS A 158 19.91 -1.25 -2.54
C LYS A 158 19.98 -0.71 -3.97
N ILE A 159 19.56 -1.50 -4.96
CA ILE A 159 19.52 -1.07 -6.37
C ILE A 159 18.70 0.21 -6.54
N LEU A 160 17.50 0.28 -5.94
CA LEU A 160 16.63 1.45 -6.03
C LEU A 160 17.21 2.70 -5.34
N VAL A 161 17.81 2.52 -4.15
CA VAL A 161 18.43 3.62 -3.40
C VAL A 161 19.68 4.13 -4.12
N ASP A 162 20.54 3.24 -4.62
CA ASP A 162 21.75 3.60 -5.37
C ASP A 162 21.40 4.34 -6.67
N ALA A 163 20.27 4.00 -7.31
CA ALA A 163 19.71 4.76 -8.44
C ALA A 163 19.07 6.11 -8.04
N GLY A 164 19.04 6.43 -6.75
CA GLY A 164 18.57 7.69 -6.18
C GLY A 164 17.05 7.81 -6.04
N TYR A 165 16.31 6.69 -6.01
CA TYR A 165 14.88 6.70 -5.74
C TYR A 165 14.61 6.80 -4.23
N LYS A 166 13.56 7.54 -3.85
CA LYS A 166 13.07 7.54 -2.47
C LYS A 166 12.54 6.15 -2.14
N LEU A 167 12.96 5.62 -1.00
CA LEU A 167 12.50 4.33 -0.49
C LEU A 167 12.18 4.43 1.00
N ARG A 168 11.06 3.83 1.42
CA ARG A 168 10.74 3.64 2.84
C ARG A 168 10.63 2.16 3.19
N VAL A 169 11.14 1.80 4.36
CA VAL A 169 11.02 0.45 4.90
C VAL A 169 9.90 0.42 5.95
N TYR A 170 8.97 -0.51 5.81
CA TYR A 170 7.94 -0.81 6.79
C TYR A 170 8.54 -1.68 7.89
N VAL A 171 8.65 -1.11 9.09
CA VAL A 171 9.29 -1.73 10.26
C VAL A 171 8.23 -2.05 11.31
N PRO A 172 7.72 -3.30 11.37
CA PRO A 172 6.84 -3.71 12.46
C PRO A 172 7.63 -3.82 13.77
N TYR A 173 7.02 -3.46 14.90
CA TYR A 173 7.62 -3.57 16.23
C TYR A 173 6.56 -3.91 17.30
N GLY A 174 7.01 -4.31 18.49
CA GLY A 174 6.13 -4.65 19.63
C GLY A 174 6.05 -6.16 19.91
N ARG A 175 5.55 -6.54 21.10
CA ARG A 175 5.62 -7.93 21.62
C ARG A 175 4.92 -8.98 20.75
N GLN A 176 3.92 -8.59 19.96
CA GLN A 176 3.11 -9.49 19.14
C GLN A 176 3.58 -9.58 17.67
N TRP A 177 4.78 -9.07 17.35
CA TRP A 177 5.30 -9.03 15.98
C TRP A 177 5.34 -10.42 15.31
N TYR A 178 5.70 -11.46 16.06
CA TYR A 178 5.82 -12.82 15.53
C TYR A 178 4.45 -13.40 15.12
N ALA A 179 3.41 -13.22 15.96
CA ALA A 179 2.05 -13.66 15.65
C ALA A 179 1.42 -12.85 14.50
N TYR A 180 1.82 -11.59 14.32
CA TYR A 180 1.44 -10.77 13.18
C TYR A 180 2.07 -11.28 11.88
N SER A 181 3.38 -11.49 11.84
CA SER A 181 4.09 -12.03 10.67
C SER A 181 3.60 -13.43 10.30
N MET A 182 3.38 -14.30 11.30
CA MET A 182 2.92 -15.67 11.08
C MET A 182 1.48 -15.76 10.57
N ARG A 183 0.57 -14.86 10.97
CA ARG A 183 -0.81 -14.82 10.43
C ARG A 183 -0.82 -14.40 8.96
N ARG A 184 -0.08 -13.35 8.62
CA ARG A 184 0.11 -12.88 7.23
C ARG A 184 0.76 -13.93 6.34
N LEU A 185 1.61 -14.81 6.90
CA LEU A 185 2.16 -15.99 6.21
C LEU A 185 1.10 -17.12 6.06
N LYS A 186 0.32 -17.43 7.09
CA LYS A 186 -0.69 -18.49 7.05
C LYS A 186 -1.90 -18.17 6.16
N GLU A 187 -2.26 -16.88 6.05
CA GLU A 187 -3.36 -16.40 5.20
C GLU A 187 -3.07 -16.53 3.70
N ASN A 188 -1.83 -16.79 3.26
CA ASN A 188 -1.56 -17.13 1.86
C ASN A 188 -0.28 -17.99 1.73
N PRO A 189 -0.39 -19.33 1.80
CA PRO A 189 0.78 -20.22 1.83
C PRO A 189 1.68 -20.08 0.60
N LYS A 190 1.13 -19.70 -0.56
CA LYS A 190 1.90 -19.46 -1.78
C LYS A 190 2.73 -18.17 -1.71
N ILE A 191 2.22 -17.10 -1.09
CA ILE A 191 2.96 -15.84 -0.88
C ILE A 191 3.95 -15.97 0.29
N ALA A 192 3.60 -16.73 1.32
CA ALA A 192 4.50 -17.06 2.41
C ALA A 192 5.75 -17.77 1.94
N PHE A 193 5.61 -18.69 1.00
CA PHE A 193 6.75 -19.33 0.36
C PHE A 193 7.69 -18.32 -0.33
N TYR A 194 7.16 -17.33 -1.07
CA TYR A 194 8.00 -16.29 -1.69
C TYR A 194 8.66 -15.36 -0.67
N ILE A 195 7.95 -14.96 0.40
CA ILE A 195 8.49 -14.11 1.46
C ILE A 195 9.57 -14.87 2.25
N ILE A 196 9.31 -16.12 2.64
CA ILE A 196 10.28 -16.98 3.33
C ILE A 196 11.49 -17.26 2.43
N LYS A 197 11.27 -17.56 1.14
CA LYS A 197 12.36 -17.79 0.17
C LYS A 197 13.24 -16.53 -0.02
N ALA A 198 12.62 -15.34 -0.03
CA ALA A 198 13.34 -14.06 -0.07
C ALA A 198 14.06 -13.71 1.23
N PHE A 199 13.51 -14.08 2.40
CA PHE A 199 14.16 -13.90 3.71
C PHE A 199 15.33 -14.87 3.94
N PHE A 200 15.27 -16.09 3.40
CA PHE A 200 16.28 -17.13 3.63
C PHE A 200 17.28 -17.33 2.47
N GLY A 201 17.18 -16.54 1.39
CA GLY A 201 18.17 -16.54 0.31
C GLY A 201 18.35 -17.90 -0.38
N ILE A 202 17.36 -18.78 -0.32
CA ILE A 202 17.42 -20.10 -0.96
C ILE A 202 17.02 -19.90 -2.42
N LYS A 203 17.95 -20.10 -3.35
CA LYS A 203 17.69 -20.09 -4.81
C LYS A 203 16.61 -21.09 -5.20
#